data_AF-K1M1T3-F1
#
_entry.id   AF-K1M1T3-F1
#
_cell.length_a   1.000
_cell.length_b   1.000
_cell.length_c   1.000
_cell.angle_alpha   90.00
_cell.angle_beta   90.00
_cell.angle_gamma   90.00
#
_symmetry.space_group_name_H-M   'P 1'
#
loop_
_entity.id
_entity.type
_entity.pdbx_description
1 polymer ?
#
loop_
_entity_poly.entity_id
_entity_poly.type
_entity_poly.pdbx_seq_one_letter_code
_entity_poly.pdbx_strand_id
1 'polypeptide(L)'
;MKKKAKKKKSKTIPRLTPKQKDFADKFIEIGNATEAYKSAYVTDRMKPETINTEAKRTLRLPPVNDYINKRMKQIDEAKIPKQKEVLEFLGGVMRGTLKITVETDDGVEEIPPNWKNRIDAAKELLKRMPITDDPITQAQLRKLNAEATLAESRTNESQDKSGRMRKLISKKSDKQLEEMIRSLEGGGSE
;
A
#
# COMPACT_ATOMS: atom_id res chain seq x y z
N MET A 1 -0.50 6.31 -53.86
CA MET A 1 -0.51 7.23 -52.69
C MET A 1 0.17 6.56 -51.50
N LYS A 2 1.42 6.92 -51.16
CA LYS A 2 2.12 6.36 -49.97
C LYS A 2 1.85 7.25 -48.75
N LYS A 3 1.03 6.77 -47.80
CA LYS A 3 0.80 7.44 -46.52
C LYS A 3 2.06 7.34 -45.66
N LYS A 4 2.77 8.47 -45.45
CA LYS A 4 3.89 8.55 -44.50
C LYS A 4 3.34 8.39 -43.07
N ALA A 5 3.73 7.32 -42.39
CA ALA A 5 3.43 7.13 -40.98
C ALA A 5 4.17 8.20 -40.15
N LYS A 6 3.41 9.08 -39.48
CA LYS A 6 3.95 10.04 -38.50
C LYS A 6 4.47 9.24 -37.29
N LYS A 7 5.79 9.19 -37.11
CA LYS A 7 6.43 8.73 -35.86
C LYS A 7 5.84 9.54 -34.69
N LYS A 8 5.13 8.87 -33.76
CA LYS A 8 4.73 9.46 -32.47
C LYS A 8 6.01 9.84 -31.72
N LYS A 9 6.27 11.14 -31.54
CA LYS A 9 7.36 11.62 -30.68
C LYS A 9 7.09 11.13 -29.24
N SER A 10 8.01 10.39 -28.64
CA SER A 10 7.93 10.01 -27.23
C SER A 10 7.92 11.28 -26.39
N LYS A 11 6.88 11.49 -25.58
CA LYS A 11 6.77 12.64 -24.68
C LYS A 11 7.78 12.44 -23.54
N THR A 12 9.00 12.96 -23.68
CA THR A 12 10.00 12.99 -22.62
C THR A 12 9.48 13.89 -21.50
N ILE A 13 9.11 13.29 -20.36
CA ILE A 13 8.74 14.03 -19.16
C ILE A 13 10.00 14.75 -18.67
N PRO A 14 10.02 16.08 -18.51
CA PRO A 14 11.18 16.80 -18.02
C PRO A 14 11.54 16.28 -16.63
N ARG A 15 12.81 15.89 -16.43
CA ARG A 15 13.31 15.40 -15.14
C ARG A 15 13.53 16.58 -14.18
N LEU A 16 13.16 16.39 -12.91
CA LEU A 16 13.38 17.39 -11.85
C LEU A 16 14.88 17.71 -11.71
N THR A 17 15.23 19.00 -11.72
CA THR A 17 16.62 19.45 -11.51
C THR A 17 16.92 19.70 -10.03
N PRO A 18 18.20 19.73 -9.61
CA PRO A 18 18.56 20.02 -8.21
C PRO A 18 17.97 21.34 -7.70
N LYS A 19 18.12 22.44 -8.46
CA LYS A 19 17.56 23.76 -8.08
C LYS A 19 16.03 23.74 -7.94
N GLN A 20 15.35 23.00 -8.81
CA GLN A 20 13.90 22.83 -8.73
C GLN A 20 13.47 22.03 -7.50
N LYS A 21 14.29 21.05 -7.10
CA LYS A 21 14.10 20.29 -5.87
C LYS A 21 14.30 21.19 -4.65
N ASP A 22 15.38 21.96 -4.60
CA ASP A 22 15.66 22.88 -3.49
C ASP A 22 14.54 23.92 -3.34
N PHE A 23 14.06 24.47 -4.47
CA PHE A 23 12.89 25.34 -4.50
C PHE A 23 11.65 24.65 -3.91
N ALA A 24 11.37 23.42 -4.33
CA ALA A 24 10.20 22.68 -3.86
C ALA A 24 10.29 22.34 -2.37
N ASP A 25 11.46 21.91 -1.90
CA ASP A 25 11.72 21.60 -0.49
C ASP A 25 11.53 22.85 0.38
N LYS A 26 12.08 24.00 -0.05
CA LYS A 26 11.86 25.27 0.67
C LYS A 26 10.40 25.70 0.64
N PHE A 27 9.72 25.57 -0.50
CA PHE A 27 8.31 25.92 -0.63
C PHE A 27 7.42 25.11 0.32
N ILE A 28 7.70 23.82 0.49
CA ILE A 28 6.97 22.96 1.44
C ILE A 28 7.18 23.42 2.90
N GLU A 29 8.39 23.88 3.24
CA GLU A 29 8.73 24.35 4.58
C GLU A 29 8.04 25.67 4.94
N ILE A 30 8.05 26.67 4.03
CA ILE A 30 7.62 28.05 4.35
C ILE A 30 6.32 28.50 3.67
N GLY A 31 5.80 27.75 2.70
CA GLY A 31 4.55 28.07 1.97
C GLY A 31 4.62 29.30 1.05
N ASN A 32 5.78 29.96 0.93
CA ASN A 32 5.96 31.17 0.11
C ASN A 32 6.86 30.88 -1.11
N ALA A 33 6.27 30.94 -2.30
CA ALA A 33 6.97 30.66 -3.56
C ALA A 33 8.07 31.69 -3.87
N THR A 34 7.88 32.97 -3.53
CA THR A 34 8.86 34.01 -3.85
C THR A 34 10.13 33.83 -3.01
N GLU A 35 9.97 33.60 -1.71
CA GLU A 35 11.09 33.33 -0.80
C GLU A 35 11.78 32.00 -1.11
N ALA A 36 11.00 30.96 -1.44
CA ALA A 36 11.55 29.69 -1.90
C ALA A 36 12.40 29.87 -3.17
N TYR A 37 11.96 30.69 -4.12
CA TYR A 37 12.70 30.96 -5.36
C TYR A 37 14.02 31.70 -5.11
N LYS A 38 14.01 32.72 -4.24
CA LYS A 38 15.23 33.44 -3.85
C LYS A 38 16.27 32.52 -3.20
N SER A 39 15.82 31.52 -2.44
CA SER A 39 16.73 30.56 -1.79
C SER A 39 17.37 29.56 -2.75
N ALA A 40 16.68 29.22 -3.85
CA ALA A 40 17.11 28.16 -4.78
C ALA A 40 17.79 28.69 -6.06
N TYR A 41 17.60 29.96 -6.40
CA TYR A 41 18.09 30.58 -7.62
C TYR A 41 18.85 31.88 -7.31
N VAL A 42 19.81 32.23 -8.18
CA VAL A 42 20.53 33.50 -8.09
C VAL A 42 19.60 34.62 -8.55
N THR A 43 19.21 35.51 -7.64
CA THR A 43 18.23 36.57 -7.90
C THR A 43 18.76 37.99 -7.75
N ASP A 44 20.05 38.20 -7.45
CA ASP A 44 20.64 39.50 -7.06
C ASP A 44 20.47 40.61 -8.11
N ARG A 45 20.33 40.23 -9.39
CA ARG A 45 20.13 41.15 -10.52
C ARG A 45 18.70 41.16 -11.05
N MET A 46 17.77 40.46 -10.41
CA MET A 46 16.38 40.34 -10.83
C MET A 46 15.50 41.36 -10.10
N LYS A 47 14.55 41.94 -10.81
CA LYS A 47 13.51 42.78 -10.19
C LYS A 47 12.55 41.91 -9.36
N PRO A 48 12.00 42.42 -8.24
CA PRO A 48 11.05 41.68 -7.40
C PRO A 48 9.86 41.08 -8.17
N GLU A 49 9.32 41.80 -9.15
CA GLU A 49 8.19 41.36 -9.98
C GLU A 49 8.58 40.16 -10.86
N THR A 50 9.80 40.18 -11.40
CA THR A 50 10.36 39.08 -12.20
C THR A 50 10.55 37.84 -11.32
N ILE A 51 11.08 37.99 -10.10
CA ILE A 51 11.24 36.89 -9.14
C ILE A 51 9.88 36.25 -8.83
N ASN A 52 8.86 37.05 -8.52
CA ASN A 52 7.51 36.55 -8.24
C ASN A 52 6.91 35.78 -9.42
N THR A 53 7.12 36.28 -10.63
CA THR A 53 6.62 35.68 -11.88
C THR A 53 7.30 34.34 -12.15
N GLU A 54 8.63 34.29 -12.03
CA GLU A 54 9.40 33.05 -12.21
C GLU A 54 9.14 32.03 -11.11
N ALA A 55 8.92 32.46 -9.87
CA ALA A 55 8.51 31.60 -8.77
C ALA A 55 7.17 30.90 -9.07
N LYS A 56 6.15 31.66 -9.48
CA LYS A 56 4.85 31.11 -9.89
C LYS A 56 4.97 30.16 -11.09
N ARG A 57 5.83 30.49 -12.05
CA ARG A 57 6.10 29.64 -13.22
C ARG A 57 6.76 28.33 -12.81
N THR A 58 7.75 28.40 -11.93
CA THR A 58 8.50 27.24 -11.42
C THR A 58 7.60 26.31 -10.64
N LEU A 59 6.72 26.85 -9.80
CA LEU A 59 5.71 26.08 -9.06
C LEU A 59 4.76 25.29 -9.99
N ARG A 60 4.43 25.85 -11.16
CA ARG A 60 3.53 25.22 -12.15
C ARG A 60 4.23 24.19 -13.04
N LEU A 61 5.56 24.05 -12.96
CA LEU A 61 6.27 23.06 -13.77
C LEU A 61 5.83 21.65 -13.34
N PRO A 62 5.42 20.77 -14.28
CA PRO A 62 5.00 19.41 -13.96
C PRO A 62 5.95 18.64 -13.02
N PRO A 63 7.29 18.59 -13.26
CA PRO A 63 8.17 17.87 -12.35
C PRO A 63 8.21 18.43 -10.93
N VAL A 64 8.09 19.77 -10.78
CA VAL A 64 8.09 20.44 -9.48
C VAL A 64 6.80 20.15 -8.73
N ASN A 65 5.67 20.31 -9.41
CA ASN A 65 4.36 20.05 -8.83
C ASN A 65 4.19 18.57 -8.43
N ASP A 66 4.61 17.64 -9.30
CA ASP A 66 4.57 16.20 -9.00
C ASP A 66 5.42 15.85 -7.78
N TYR A 67 6.61 16.46 -7.67
CA TYR A 67 7.48 16.29 -6.51
C TYR A 67 6.85 16.83 -5.23
N ILE A 68 6.30 18.05 -5.26
CA ILE A 68 5.61 18.67 -4.12
C ILE A 68 4.45 17.79 -3.66
N ASN A 69 3.58 17.35 -4.58
CA ASN A 69 2.44 16.50 -4.25
C ASN A 69 2.88 15.16 -3.64
N LYS A 70 3.92 14.54 -4.19
CA LYS A 70 4.47 13.30 -3.62
C LYS A 70 5.03 13.53 -2.21
N ARG A 71 5.74 14.64 -1.99
CA ARG A 71 6.35 14.95 -0.71
C ARG A 71 5.30 15.32 0.34
N MET A 72 4.28 16.08 -0.02
CA MET A 72 3.14 16.38 0.84
C MET A 72 2.41 15.10 1.25
N LYS A 73 2.13 14.18 0.32
CA LYS A 73 1.56 12.87 0.65
C LYS A 73 2.43 12.08 1.62
N GLN A 74 3.76 12.08 1.45
CA GLN A 74 4.67 11.43 2.39
C GLN A 74 4.63 12.07 3.78
N ILE A 75 4.52 13.39 3.85
CA ILE A 75 4.40 14.12 5.12
C ILE A 75 3.06 13.78 5.78
N ASP A 76 1.96 13.75 5.02
CA ASP A 76 0.63 13.38 5.51
C ASP A 76 0.61 11.92 6.01
N GLU A 77 1.18 11.00 5.23
CA GLU A 77 1.35 9.59 5.60
C GLU A 77 2.25 9.41 6.84
N ALA A 78 3.26 10.26 7.02
CA ALA A 78 4.12 10.24 8.21
C ALA A 78 3.46 10.88 9.43
N LYS A 79 2.55 11.85 9.23
CA LYS A 79 1.82 12.52 10.32
C LYS A 79 0.74 11.62 10.90
N ILE A 80 0.17 10.71 10.10
CA ILE A 80 -0.78 9.70 10.57
C ILE A 80 0.01 8.53 11.16
N PRO A 81 -0.10 8.25 12.47
CA PRO A 81 0.61 7.14 13.08
C PRO A 81 0.20 5.82 12.43
N LYS A 82 1.19 4.99 12.10
CA LYS A 82 0.91 3.63 11.58
C LYS A 82 0.35 2.75 12.68
N GLN A 83 -0.39 1.69 12.32
CA GLN A 83 -0.96 0.76 13.30
C GLN A 83 0.07 0.26 14.33
N LYS A 84 1.30 -0.05 13.88
CA LYS A 84 2.39 -0.48 14.77
C LYS A 84 2.73 0.57 15.84
N GLU A 85 2.84 1.84 15.43
CA GLU A 85 3.16 2.95 16.33
C GLU A 85 2.04 3.19 17.35
N VAL A 86 0.78 3.11 16.91
CA VAL A 86 -0.39 3.17 17.81
C VAL A 86 -0.34 2.04 18.84
N LEU A 87 0.01 0.83 18.43
CA LEU A 87 0.11 -0.32 19.34
C LEU A 87 1.28 -0.18 20.32
N GLU A 88 2.43 0.32 19.86
CA GLU A 88 3.59 0.61 20.72
C GLU A 88 3.24 1.68 21.76
N PHE A 89 2.55 2.74 21.35
CA PHE A 89 2.04 3.77 22.24
C PHE A 89 1.08 3.20 23.30
N LEU A 90 0.03 2.47 22.88
CA LEU A 90 -0.93 1.85 23.81
C LEU A 90 -0.24 0.87 24.77
N GLY A 91 0.71 0.08 24.27
CA GLY A 91 1.50 -0.84 25.09
C GLY A 91 2.37 -0.11 26.12
N GLY A 92 2.97 1.02 25.73
CA GLY A 92 3.74 1.89 26.63
C GLY A 92 2.88 2.53 27.72
N VAL A 93 1.68 3.01 27.37
CA VAL A 93 0.68 3.51 28.32
C VAL A 93 0.29 2.40 29.29
N MET A 94 -0.15 1.25 28.78
CA MET A 94 -0.57 0.10 29.60
C MET A 94 0.51 -0.33 30.61
N ARG A 95 1.78 -0.40 30.17
CA ARG A 95 2.91 -0.77 31.03
C ARG A 95 3.36 0.34 31.98
N GLY A 96 2.96 1.59 31.74
CA GLY A 96 3.42 2.76 32.51
C GLY A 96 4.85 3.18 32.19
N THR A 97 5.38 2.79 31.03
CA THR A 97 6.73 3.18 30.58
C THR A 97 6.76 4.57 29.97
N LEU A 98 5.64 5.02 29.41
CA LEU A 98 5.48 6.40 28.93
C LEU A 98 5.10 7.28 30.12
N LYS A 99 5.87 8.34 30.39
CA LYS A 99 5.56 9.30 31.43
C LYS A 99 4.80 10.49 30.86
N ILE A 100 3.92 11.06 31.67
CA ILE A 100 3.25 12.32 31.42
C ILE A 100 3.78 13.35 32.41
N THR A 101 3.91 14.57 31.93
CA THR A 101 4.23 15.71 32.76
C THR A 101 2.96 16.24 33.41
N VAL A 102 2.97 16.42 34.72
CA VAL A 102 1.84 16.93 35.50
C VAL A 102 2.34 18.09 36.35
N GLU A 103 1.58 19.19 36.36
CA GLU A 103 1.79 20.29 37.29
C GLU A 103 1.10 19.96 38.62
N THR A 104 1.87 20.00 39.69
CA THR A 104 1.46 19.84 41.09
C THR A 104 1.83 21.10 41.88
N ASP A 105 1.29 21.22 43.09
CA ASP A 105 1.58 22.36 43.98
C ASP A 105 3.08 22.50 44.30
N ASP A 106 3.83 21.39 44.23
CA ASP A 106 5.28 21.30 44.46
C ASP A 106 6.13 21.48 43.18
N GLY A 107 5.50 21.67 42.01
CA GLY A 107 6.18 21.94 40.74
C GLY A 107 5.75 21.01 39.60
N VAL A 108 6.68 20.66 38.73
CA VAL A 108 6.42 19.84 37.54
C VAL A 108 6.99 18.45 37.76
N GLU A 109 6.15 17.43 37.74
CA GLU A 109 6.55 16.03 37.91
C GLU A 109 6.28 15.19 36.66
N GLU A 110 7.15 14.21 36.41
CA GLU A 110 6.93 13.18 35.39
C GLU A 110 6.47 11.86 36.03
N ILE A 111 5.19 11.55 35.87
CA ILE A 111 4.57 10.35 36.44
C ILE A 111 4.00 9.43 35.34
N PRO A 112 3.88 8.11 35.58
CA PRO A 112 3.20 7.23 34.64
C PRO A 112 1.70 7.57 34.53
N PRO A 113 1.00 7.11 33.47
CA PRO A 113 -0.41 7.37 33.29
C PRO A 113 -1.22 6.65 34.39
N ASN A 114 -2.30 7.29 34.83
CA ASN A 114 -3.20 6.73 35.84
C ASN A 114 -3.71 5.33 35.43
N TRP A 115 -3.92 4.44 36.41
CA TRP A 115 -4.45 3.08 36.22
C TRP A 115 -5.70 3.01 35.32
N LYS A 116 -6.59 4.01 35.34
CA LYS A 116 -7.74 4.06 34.42
C LYS A 116 -7.31 4.13 32.96
N ASN A 117 -6.40 5.04 32.62
CA ASN A 117 -5.83 5.18 31.28
C ASN A 117 -5.11 3.90 30.84
N ARG A 118 -4.43 3.23 31.78
CA ARG A 118 -3.74 1.96 31.54
C ARG A 118 -4.70 0.82 31.26
N ILE A 119 -5.83 0.75 31.98
CA ILE A 119 -6.90 -0.21 31.72
C ILE A 119 -7.55 0.04 30.36
N ASP A 120 -7.80 1.29 30.00
CA ASP A 120 -8.42 1.59 28.71
C ASP A 120 -7.48 1.25 27.55
N ALA A 121 -6.17 1.52 27.68
CA ALA A 121 -5.18 1.03 26.73
C ALA A 121 -5.16 -0.51 26.64
N ALA A 122 -5.27 -1.22 27.77
CA ALA A 122 -5.35 -2.68 27.79
C ALA A 122 -6.61 -3.20 27.08
N LYS A 123 -7.78 -2.57 27.29
CA LYS A 123 -9.03 -2.93 26.60
C LYS A 123 -8.89 -2.75 25.09
N GLU A 124 -8.33 -1.64 24.63
CA GLU A 124 -8.12 -1.39 23.19
C GLU A 124 -7.15 -2.40 22.55
N LEU A 125 -6.13 -2.84 23.29
CA LEU A 125 -5.23 -3.91 22.86
C LEU A 125 -5.95 -5.27 22.82
N LEU A 126 -6.73 -5.61 23.85
CA LEU A 126 -7.48 -6.87 23.94
C LEU A 126 -8.52 -7.01 22.82
N LYS A 127 -9.20 -5.93 22.42
CA LYS A 127 -10.13 -5.94 21.28
C LYS A 127 -9.47 -6.39 19.96
N ARG A 128 -8.16 -6.18 19.82
CA ARG A 128 -7.38 -6.59 18.64
C ARG A 128 -6.76 -7.96 18.76
N MET A 129 -6.59 -8.47 19.97
CA MET A 129 -6.12 -9.84 20.15
C MET A 129 -7.28 -10.76 19.78
N PRO A 130 -7.20 -11.53 18.68
CA PRO A 130 -8.13 -12.63 18.52
C PRO A 130 -8.00 -13.50 19.77
N ILE A 131 -9.12 -13.93 20.34
CA ILE A 131 -9.14 -14.99 21.36
C ILE A 131 -8.61 -16.25 20.65
N THR A 132 -7.30 -16.33 20.54
CA THR A 132 -6.56 -17.28 19.68
C THR A 132 -6.50 -18.64 20.33
N ASP A 133 -6.82 -18.69 21.62
CA ASP A 133 -6.90 -19.89 22.43
C ASP A 133 -8.34 -20.41 22.56
N ASP A 134 -9.34 -19.76 21.95
CA ASP A 134 -10.70 -20.31 21.87
C ASP A 134 -10.75 -21.42 20.79
N PRO A 135 -11.10 -22.67 21.14
CA PRO A 135 -11.17 -23.78 20.19
C PRO A 135 -12.06 -23.50 18.96
N ILE A 136 -13.08 -22.65 19.11
CA ILE A 136 -14.03 -22.32 18.05
C ILE A 136 -13.36 -21.44 16.98
N THR A 137 -12.59 -20.42 17.38
CA THR A 137 -11.91 -19.52 16.43
C THR A 137 -10.82 -20.27 15.66
N GLN A 138 -10.07 -21.17 16.30
CA GLN A 138 -9.09 -22.03 15.64
C GLN A 138 -9.74 -22.98 14.63
N ALA A 139 -10.88 -23.58 14.98
CA ALA A 139 -11.61 -24.47 14.07
C ALA A 139 -12.13 -23.71 12.84
N GLN A 140 -12.64 -22.49 13.03
CA GLN A 140 -13.07 -21.61 11.94
C GLN A 140 -11.90 -21.21 11.03
N LEU A 141 -10.75 -20.85 11.61
CA LEU A 141 -9.55 -20.49 10.86
C LEU A 141 -9.03 -21.67 10.02
N ARG A 142 -9.02 -22.88 10.59
CA ARG A 142 -8.65 -24.12 9.88
C ARG A 142 -9.60 -24.40 8.73
N LYS A 143 -10.90 -24.26 8.94
CA LYS A 143 -11.92 -24.42 7.89
C LYS A 143 -11.72 -23.42 6.76
N LEU A 144 -11.57 -22.13 7.08
CA LEU A 144 -11.36 -21.08 6.09
C LEU A 144 -10.08 -21.30 5.27
N ASN A 145 -8.98 -21.69 5.92
CA ASN A 145 -7.72 -22.00 5.23
C ASN A 145 -7.86 -23.23 4.32
N ALA A 146 -8.55 -24.28 4.77
CA ALA A 146 -8.83 -25.45 3.94
C ALA A 146 -9.71 -25.09 2.73
N GLU A 147 -10.73 -24.27 2.92
CA GLU A 147 -11.59 -23.76 1.84
C GLU A 147 -10.80 -22.89 0.85
N ALA A 148 -9.91 -22.01 1.33
CA ALA A 148 -9.03 -21.21 0.49
C ALA A 148 -8.08 -22.09 -0.34
N THR A 149 -7.44 -23.08 0.29
CA THR A 149 -6.57 -24.03 -0.43
C THR A 149 -7.33 -24.87 -1.46
N LEU A 150 -8.56 -25.30 -1.15
CA LEU A 150 -9.42 -26.00 -2.11
C LEU A 150 -9.88 -25.07 -3.26
N ALA A 151 -10.14 -23.80 -2.98
CA ALA A 151 -10.48 -22.83 -4.01
C ALA A 151 -9.27 -22.55 -4.92
N GLU A 152 -8.08 -22.35 -4.34
CA GLU A 152 -6.84 -22.15 -5.08
C GLU A 152 -6.49 -23.37 -5.94
N SER A 153 -6.58 -24.59 -5.40
CA SER A 153 -6.32 -25.82 -6.17
C SER A 153 -7.32 -25.97 -7.32
N ARG A 154 -8.61 -25.70 -7.09
CA ARG A 154 -9.63 -25.68 -8.15
C ARG A 154 -9.33 -24.64 -9.23
N THR A 155 -8.86 -23.45 -8.86
CA THR A 155 -8.48 -22.43 -9.85
C THR A 155 -7.23 -22.84 -10.63
N ASN A 156 -6.21 -23.41 -9.98
CA ASN A 156 -5.01 -23.90 -10.66
C ASN A 156 -5.30 -25.08 -11.59
N GLU A 157 -6.15 -26.02 -11.18
CA GLU A 157 -6.66 -27.10 -12.06
C GLU A 157 -7.45 -26.55 -13.26
N SER A 158 -8.19 -25.45 -13.09
CA SER A 158 -8.92 -24.81 -14.19
C SER A 158 -8.00 -24.07 -15.18
N GLN A 159 -6.86 -23.56 -14.71
CA GLN A 159 -5.88 -22.81 -15.50
C GLN A 159 -4.82 -23.71 -16.15
N ASP A 160 -4.57 -24.92 -15.64
CA ASP A 160 -3.69 -25.89 -16.26
C ASP A 160 -4.31 -26.51 -17.52
N LYS A 161 -4.02 -25.89 -18.67
CA LYS A 161 -4.42 -26.36 -20.00
C LYS A 161 -3.88 -27.78 -20.30
N SER A 162 -2.70 -28.13 -19.80
CA SER A 162 -2.06 -29.43 -20.04
C SER A 162 -2.74 -30.53 -19.23
N GLY A 163 -3.07 -30.26 -17.98
CA GLY A 163 -3.87 -31.16 -17.12
C GLY A 163 -5.29 -31.37 -17.65
N ARG A 164 -5.96 -30.29 -18.11
CA ARG A 164 -7.28 -30.39 -18.77
C ARG A 164 -7.26 -31.28 -20.01
N MET A 165 -6.26 -31.10 -20.87
CA MET A 165 -6.11 -31.93 -22.08
C MET A 165 -5.88 -33.40 -21.72
N ARG A 166 -5.04 -33.72 -20.74
CA ARG A 166 -4.84 -35.11 -20.27
C ARG A 166 -6.12 -35.74 -19.72
N LYS A 167 -6.90 -34.99 -18.94
CA LYS A 167 -8.17 -35.46 -18.37
C LYS A 167 -9.24 -35.69 -19.44
N LEU A 168 -9.27 -34.87 -20.48
CA LEU A 168 -10.14 -35.06 -21.65
C LEU A 168 -9.73 -36.28 -22.48
N ILE A 169 -8.42 -36.48 -22.67
CA ILE A 169 -7.88 -37.65 -23.37
C ILE A 169 -8.22 -38.94 -22.60
N SER A 170 -8.03 -38.98 -21.28
CA SER A 170 -8.40 -40.13 -20.45
C SER A 170 -9.90 -40.42 -20.51
N LYS A 171 -10.76 -39.41 -20.33
CA LYS A 171 -12.21 -39.62 -20.44
C LYS A 171 -12.64 -40.14 -21.81
N LYS A 172 -11.97 -39.68 -22.87
CA LYS A 172 -12.25 -40.15 -24.23
C LYS A 172 -11.77 -41.58 -24.43
N SER A 173 -10.58 -41.94 -23.93
CA SER A 173 -10.10 -43.33 -24.00
C SER A 173 -10.98 -44.27 -23.20
N ASP A 174 -11.41 -43.89 -22.00
CA ASP A 174 -12.28 -44.72 -21.15
C ASP A 174 -13.62 -44.98 -21.84
N LYS A 175 -14.22 -43.95 -22.44
CA LYS A 175 -15.46 -44.09 -23.21
C LYS A 175 -15.28 -44.97 -24.46
N GLN A 176 -14.14 -44.85 -25.16
CA GLN A 176 -13.84 -45.69 -26.32
C GLN A 176 -13.63 -47.16 -25.91
N LEU A 177 -13.01 -47.41 -24.75
CA LEU A 177 -12.87 -48.76 -24.19
C LEU A 177 -14.23 -49.36 -23.81
N GLU A 178 -15.12 -48.58 -23.17
CA GLU A 178 -16.49 -49.03 -22.88
C GLU A 178 -17.28 -49.37 -24.15
N GLU A 179 -17.18 -48.55 -25.20
CA GLU A 179 -17.83 -48.82 -26.49
C GLU A 179 -17.28 -50.08 -27.16
N MET A 180 -15.96 -50.33 -27.05
CA MET A 180 -15.31 -51.51 -27.60
C MET A 180 -15.65 -52.79 -26.82
N ILE A 181 -15.75 -52.72 -25.49
CA ILE A 181 -16.21 -53.84 -24.66
C ILE A 181 -17.66 -54.20 -25.02
N ARG A 182 -18.53 -53.18 -25.17
CA ARG A 182 -19.93 -53.38 -25.54
C ARG A 182 -20.10 -54.00 -26.93
N SER A 183 -19.24 -53.66 -27.89
CA SER A 183 -19.30 -54.25 -29.23
C SER A 183 -18.79 -55.70 -29.27
N LEU A 184 -17.87 -56.08 -28.37
CA LEU A 184 -17.40 -57.46 -28.23
C LEU A 184 -18.43 -58.35 -27.50
N GLU A 185 -19.10 -57.84 -26.48
CA GLU A 185 -20.16 -58.56 -25.75
C GLU A 185 -21.44 -58.75 -26.59
N GLY A 186 -21.71 -57.87 -27.55
CA GLY A 186 -22.87 -57.96 -28.45
C GLY A 186 -22.70 -58.87 -29.67
N GLY A 187 -21.52 -59.47 -29.88
CA GLY A 187 -21.20 -60.31 -31.04
C GLY A 187 -21.30 -61.82 -30.81
N GLY A 188 -21.74 -62.26 -29.62
CA GLY A 188 -21.79 -63.67 -29.22
C GLY A 188 -23.20 -64.20 -29.04
N SER A 189 -24.04 -64.11 -30.08
CA SER A 189 -25.28 -64.90 -30.19
C SER A 189 -25.65 -65.11 -31.66
N GLU A 190 -24.95 -66.03 -32.31
CA GLU A 190 -25.53 -66.91 -33.33
C GLU A 190 -25.63 -68.33 -32.73
#